data_AF-A0A523BVB7-F1
#
_entry.id   AF-A0A523BVB7-F1
#
_cell.length_a   1.000
_cell.length_b   1.000
_cell.length_c   1.000
_cell.angle_alpha   90.00
_cell.angle_beta   90.00
_cell.angle_gamma   90.00
#
_symmetry.space_group_name_H-M   'P 1'
#
loop_
_entity.id
_entity.type
_entity.pdbx_description
1 polymer ?
#
loop_
_entity_poly.entity_id
_entity_poly.type
_entity_poly.pdbx_seq_one_letter_code
_entity_poly.pdbx_strand_id
1 'polypeptide(L)'
;MASEKVRKPRPYWHVDAKWITGILLLFLLTLTILIFILVQLTAPKQGISFLTTMLASSFSYESGGLDTPDDVAIMREKIAQSPNGEWQPIPGMQIVVRAEDIAGKTPREARLWFFRQWAEPLYYDGPEGLANLMTDPDMQKSVKEGIGPLDFMNAGTHSKLKIAFAFSGAVSLLFLGLLVVFSYRFGRLGSPGCVIFLTAIPGLVFMLGLRGWIEQTAQNPTGGGEETFITRYAQLAADVLPDVVRQAIQTYTILIFLGLGLIFLALIGAIFIRERPGKAPASAKTETDLPQ
;
A
#
# COMPACT_ATOMS: atom_id res chain seq x y z
N MET A 1 18.00 -61.42 5.53
CA MET A 1 18.38 -60.37 4.57
C MET A 1 17.24 -59.36 4.49
N ALA A 2 17.42 -58.17 5.04
CA ALA A 2 16.39 -57.13 4.97
C ALA A 2 16.33 -56.60 3.54
N SER A 3 15.16 -56.73 2.89
CA SER A 3 14.91 -56.14 1.57
C SER A 3 15.05 -54.62 1.69
N GLU A 4 16.14 -54.08 1.14
CA GLU A 4 16.37 -52.65 1.05
C GLU A 4 15.29 -52.06 0.13
N LYS A 5 14.33 -51.33 0.70
CA LYS A 5 13.27 -50.67 -0.07
C LYS A 5 13.91 -49.67 -1.03
N VAL A 6 14.04 -50.06 -2.31
CA VAL A 6 14.47 -49.18 -3.39
C VAL A 6 13.53 -47.98 -3.44
N ARG A 7 14.03 -46.81 -3.02
CA ARG A 7 13.28 -45.55 -3.14
C ARG A 7 13.17 -45.23 -4.62
N LYS A 8 11.97 -45.33 -5.18
CA LYS A 8 11.72 -44.87 -6.56
C LYS A 8 12.20 -43.42 -6.70
N PRO A 9 13.12 -43.12 -7.62
CA PRO A 9 13.59 -41.75 -7.85
C PRO A 9 12.39 -40.90 -8.29
N ARG A 10 12.35 -39.66 -7.82
CA ARG A 10 11.27 -38.75 -8.18
C ARG A 10 11.38 -38.37 -9.66
N PRO A 11 10.26 -38.18 -10.35
CA PRO A 11 10.28 -37.62 -11.67
C PRO A 11 10.90 -36.21 -11.65
N TYR A 12 11.81 -35.94 -12.57
CA TYR A 12 12.50 -34.65 -12.66
C TYR A 12 11.53 -33.47 -12.87
N TRP A 13 10.44 -33.69 -13.63
CA TRP A 13 9.41 -32.68 -13.91
C TRP A 13 8.80 -32.04 -12.65
N HIS A 14 8.79 -32.76 -11.52
CA HIS A 14 8.22 -32.25 -10.27
C HIS A 14 9.12 -31.18 -9.61
N VAL A 15 10.43 -31.23 -9.87
CA VAL A 15 11.38 -30.20 -9.43
C VAL A 15 11.19 -28.95 -10.27
N ASP A 16 11.06 -29.10 -11.59
CA ASP A 16 10.82 -27.99 -12.51
C ASP A 16 9.48 -27.29 -12.21
N ALA A 17 8.41 -28.06 -12.01
CA ALA A 17 7.08 -27.54 -11.65
C ALA A 17 7.13 -26.70 -10.36
N LYS A 18 7.90 -27.14 -9.36
CA LYS A 18 8.10 -26.38 -8.12
C LYS A 18 8.77 -25.03 -8.39
N TRP A 19 9.86 -25.01 -9.17
CA TRP A 19 10.59 -23.78 -9.48
C TRP A 19 9.75 -22.80 -10.30
N ILE A 20 9.08 -23.28 -11.34
CA ILE A 20 8.18 -22.48 -12.17
C ILE A 20 7.07 -21.87 -11.30
N THR A 21 6.44 -22.68 -10.45
CA THR A 21 5.39 -22.21 -9.52
C THR A 21 5.94 -21.16 -8.55
N GLY A 22 7.13 -21.38 -7.99
CA GLY A 22 7.76 -20.44 -7.05
C GLY A 22 8.11 -19.09 -7.69
N ILE A 23 8.64 -19.10 -8.91
CA ILE A 23 8.97 -17.88 -9.66
C ILE A 23 7.69 -17.12 -10.03
N LEU A 24 6.70 -17.80 -10.58
CA LEU A 24 5.41 -17.18 -10.92
C LEU A 24 4.73 -16.60 -9.67
N LEU A 25 4.75 -17.33 -8.55
CA LEU A 25 4.23 -16.84 -7.28
C LEU A 25 4.96 -15.58 -6.80
N LEU A 26 6.27 -15.50 -6.95
CA LEU A 26 7.05 -14.31 -6.55
C LEU A 26 6.56 -13.05 -7.30
N PHE A 27 6.39 -13.15 -8.61
CA PHE A 27 5.89 -12.03 -9.43
C PHE A 27 4.43 -11.69 -9.10
N LEU A 28 3.57 -12.71 -8.99
CA LEU A 28 2.16 -12.52 -8.65
C LEU A 28 1.98 -11.89 -7.27
N LEU A 29 2.76 -12.33 -6.28
CA LEU A 29 2.69 -11.80 -4.93
C LEU A 29 3.21 -10.36 -4.87
N THR A 30 4.25 -10.03 -5.64
CA THR A 30 4.74 -8.64 -5.78
C THR A 30 3.62 -7.73 -6.30
N LEU A 31 2.95 -8.15 -7.39
CA LEU A 31 1.83 -7.41 -7.96
C LEU A 31 0.65 -7.31 -6.99
N THR A 32 0.33 -8.41 -6.29
CA THR A 32 -0.76 -8.45 -5.30
C THR A 32 -0.51 -7.48 -4.15
N ILE A 33 0.72 -7.40 -3.64
CA ILE A 33 1.10 -6.45 -2.57
C ILE A 33 1.04 -5.02 -3.08
N LEU A 34 1.50 -4.76 -4.31
CA LEU A 34 1.37 -3.43 -4.91
C LEU A 34 -0.09 -3.00 -5.01
N ILE A 35 -0.97 -3.86 -5.53
CA ILE A 35 -2.40 -3.58 -5.60
C ILE A 35 -2.99 -3.38 -4.20
N PHE A 36 -2.57 -4.17 -3.20
CA PHE A 36 -2.99 -3.98 -1.81
C PHE A 36 -2.63 -2.59 -1.27
N ILE A 37 -1.40 -2.12 -1.51
CA ILE A 37 -0.97 -0.77 -1.12
C ILE A 37 -1.83 0.28 -1.81
N LEU A 38 -2.14 0.11 -3.11
CA LEU A 38 -3.03 1.01 -3.84
C LEU A 38 -4.47 0.99 -3.31
N VAL A 39 -4.99 -0.17 -2.90
CA VAL A 39 -6.31 -0.28 -2.24
C VAL A 39 -6.33 0.52 -0.95
N GLN A 40 -5.27 0.42 -0.14
CA GLN A 40 -5.16 1.17 1.11
C GLN A 40 -5.05 2.67 0.89
N LEU A 41 -4.26 3.08 -0.12
CA LEU A 41 -4.10 4.48 -0.51
C LEU A 41 -5.41 5.10 -1.00
N THR A 42 -6.17 4.35 -1.79
CA THR A 42 -7.45 4.79 -2.36
C THR A 42 -8.65 4.59 -1.43
N ALA A 43 -8.47 4.04 -0.23
CA ALA A 43 -9.56 3.89 0.73
C ALA A 43 -10.13 5.26 1.15
N PRO A 44 -11.43 5.42 1.44
CA PRO A 44 -12.06 6.74 1.55
C PRO A 44 -11.33 7.72 2.47
N LYS A 45 -10.96 7.28 3.67
CA LYS A 45 -10.25 8.12 4.63
C LYS A 45 -8.89 8.57 4.10
N GLN A 46 -8.10 7.66 3.55
CA GLN A 46 -6.76 7.92 3.01
C GLN A 46 -6.82 8.70 1.70
N GLY A 47 -7.68 8.31 0.76
CA GLY A 47 -7.84 8.92 -0.55
C GLY A 47 -8.32 10.37 -0.46
N ILE A 48 -9.33 10.65 0.38
CA ILE A 48 -9.78 12.03 0.63
C ILE A 48 -8.67 12.83 1.29
N SER A 49 -7.98 12.28 2.29
CA SER A 49 -6.86 12.97 2.95
C SER A 49 -5.72 13.26 1.97
N PHE A 50 -5.37 12.29 1.13
CA PHE A 50 -4.34 12.43 0.09
C PHE A 50 -4.71 13.53 -0.90
N LEU A 51 -5.93 13.49 -1.45
CA LEU A 51 -6.43 14.51 -2.37
C LEU A 51 -6.46 15.89 -1.71
N THR A 52 -6.93 15.96 -0.46
CA THR A 52 -6.99 17.20 0.31
C THR A 52 -5.61 17.82 0.47
N THR A 53 -4.62 17.04 0.94
CA THR A 53 -3.25 17.53 1.13
C THR A 53 -2.62 17.87 -0.22
N MET A 54 -2.83 17.06 -1.25
CA MET A 54 -2.28 17.32 -2.58
C MET A 54 -2.80 18.62 -3.17
N LEU A 55 -4.12 18.85 -3.11
CA LEU A 55 -4.74 20.10 -3.53
C LEU A 55 -4.21 21.26 -2.69
N ALA A 56 -4.27 21.15 -1.37
CA ALA A 56 -3.84 22.21 -0.46
C ALA A 56 -2.37 22.59 -0.69
N SER A 57 -1.46 21.62 -0.76
CA SER A 57 -0.04 21.89 -1.00
C SER A 57 0.20 22.50 -2.39
N SER A 58 -0.56 22.08 -3.42
CA SER A 58 -0.40 22.64 -4.77
C SER A 58 -0.80 24.12 -4.86
N PHE A 59 -1.85 24.53 -4.15
CA PHE A 59 -2.35 25.91 -4.14
C PHE A 59 -1.65 26.79 -3.09
N SER A 60 -1.20 26.22 -1.96
CA SER A 60 -0.52 26.98 -0.91
C SER A 60 0.99 27.10 -1.10
N TYR A 61 1.55 26.48 -2.14
CA TYR A 61 2.98 26.62 -2.42
C TYR A 61 3.40 28.08 -2.61
N GLU A 62 2.61 28.86 -3.37
CA GLU A 62 2.93 30.27 -3.67
C GLU A 62 2.77 31.19 -2.46
N SER A 63 1.98 30.78 -1.46
CA SER A 63 1.80 31.51 -0.20
C SER A 63 2.76 31.04 0.90
N GLY A 64 3.84 30.33 0.55
CA GLY A 64 4.87 29.88 1.47
C GLY A 64 4.57 28.57 2.21
N GLY A 65 3.59 27.79 1.74
CA GLY A 65 3.27 26.44 2.22
C GLY A 65 2.02 26.36 3.09
N LEU A 66 1.73 25.16 3.60
CA LEU A 66 0.50 24.86 4.35
C LEU A 66 0.39 25.52 5.74
N ASP A 67 1.50 25.97 6.32
CA ASP A 67 1.54 26.50 7.69
C ASP A 67 1.55 28.03 7.79
N THR A 68 1.69 28.75 6.66
CA THR A 68 1.75 30.21 6.69
C THR A 68 0.43 30.83 7.16
N PRO A 69 0.47 31.82 8.08
CA PRO A 69 -0.74 32.39 8.66
C PRO A 69 -1.46 33.36 7.73
N ASP A 70 -0.77 33.90 6.72
CA ASP A 70 -1.23 35.03 5.92
C ASP A 70 -2.54 34.75 5.18
N ASP A 71 -2.67 33.61 4.49
CA ASP A 71 -3.90 33.29 3.78
C ASP A 71 -5.08 33.21 4.75
N VAL A 72 -4.89 32.59 5.92
CA VAL A 72 -5.97 32.41 6.91
C VAL A 72 -6.34 33.73 7.57
N ALA A 73 -5.37 34.64 7.75
CA ALA A 73 -5.66 36.01 8.17
C ALA A 73 -6.53 36.73 7.12
N ILE A 74 -6.22 36.59 5.83
CA ILE A 74 -7.04 37.13 4.73
C ILE A 74 -8.44 36.51 4.74
N MET A 75 -8.57 35.19 4.95
CA MET A 75 -9.88 34.54 5.06
C MET A 75 -10.72 35.17 6.18
N ARG A 76 -10.12 35.32 7.38
CA ARG A 76 -10.80 35.93 8.55
C ARG A 76 -11.21 37.37 8.28
N GLU A 77 -10.34 38.15 7.66
CA GLU A 77 -10.62 39.54 7.30
C GLU A 77 -11.79 39.63 6.30
N LYS A 78 -11.77 38.82 5.24
CA LYS A 78 -12.83 38.80 4.22
C LYS A 78 -14.18 38.36 4.79
N ILE A 79 -14.17 37.38 5.70
CA ILE A 79 -15.37 36.96 6.42
C ILE A 79 -15.92 38.10 7.28
N ALA A 80 -15.05 38.81 8.02
CA ALA A 80 -15.46 39.92 8.89
C ALA A 80 -15.99 41.14 8.10
N GLN A 81 -15.50 41.34 6.87
CA GLN A 81 -15.99 42.38 5.96
C GLN A 81 -17.32 42.01 5.30
N SER A 82 -17.71 40.74 5.32
CA SER A 82 -18.92 40.27 4.65
C SER A 82 -20.17 40.56 5.49
N PRO A 83 -21.23 41.19 4.93
CA PRO A 83 -22.43 41.55 5.69
C PRO A 83 -23.16 40.38 6.36
N ASN A 84 -23.04 39.18 5.78
CA ASN A 84 -23.66 37.95 6.27
C ASN A 84 -22.67 37.01 6.97
N GLY A 85 -21.40 37.41 7.13
CA GLY A 85 -20.35 36.57 7.70
C GLY A 85 -19.95 35.38 6.82
N GLU A 86 -20.27 35.43 5.52
CA GLU A 86 -19.95 34.39 4.55
C GLU A 86 -18.97 34.91 3.51
N TRP A 87 -17.94 34.14 3.19
CA TRP A 87 -17.00 34.48 2.14
C TRP A 87 -16.87 33.32 1.14
N GLN A 88 -16.89 33.66 -0.15
CA GLN A 88 -16.69 32.72 -1.25
C GLN A 88 -15.28 32.94 -1.82
N PRO A 89 -14.31 32.05 -1.52
CA PRO A 89 -12.90 32.30 -1.85
C PRO A 89 -12.62 32.31 -3.35
N ILE A 90 -13.36 31.49 -4.10
CA ILE A 90 -13.21 31.36 -5.55
C ILE A 90 -14.55 31.71 -6.18
N PRO A 91 -14.60 32.85 -6.91
CA PRO A 91 -15.75 33.20 -7.71
C PRO A 91 -16.11 32.04 -8.63
N GLY A 92 -17.39 31.70 -8.69
CA GLY A 92 -17.87 30.61 -9.53
C GLY A 92 -17.83 29.23 -8.88
N MET A 93 -17.50 29.10 -7.59
CA MET A 93 -17.65 27.84 -6.84
C MET A 93 -18.55 27.96 -5.62
N GLN A 94 -19.44 26.99 -5.44
CA GLN A 94 -20.44 26.91 -4.37
C GLN A 94 -19.83 26.47 -3.03
N ILE A 95 -18.65 26.99 -2.69
CA ILE A 95 -17.97 26.75 -1.42
C ILE A 95 -17.94 28.06 -0.66
N VAL A 96 -18.65 28.07 0.46
CA VAL A 96 -18.76 29.21 1.35
C VAL A 96 -17.99 28.89 2.63
N VAL A 97 -17.18 29.84 3.08
CA VAL A 97 -16.43 29.76 4.32
C VAL A 97 -17.03 30.73 5.32
N ARG A 98 -17.30 30.25 6.53
CA ARG A 98 -17.82 31.04 7.64
C ARG A 98 -16.80 31.14 8.78
N ALA A 99 -17.05 32.05 9.71
CA ALA A 99 -16.15 32.27 10.85
C ALA A 99 -16.04 31.01 11.72
N GLU A 100 -17.17 30.32 11.95
CA GLU A 100 -17.25 29.07 12.71
C GLU A 100 -16.46 27.92 12.07
N ASP A 101 -16.33 27.90 10.74
CA ASP A 101 -15.62 26.85 10.02
C ASP A 101 -14.11 26.89 10.26
N ILE A 102 -13.57 28.08 10.56
CA ILE A 102 -12.13 28.31 10.78
C ILE A 102 -11.80 28.69 12.23
N ALA A 103 -12.81 28.81 13.09
CA ALA A 103 -12.64 29.14 14.50
C ALA A 103 -11.85 28.05 15.23
N GLY A 104 -10.80 28.45 15.95
CA GLY A 104 -9.94 27.54 16.70
C GLY A 104 -9.03 26.63 15.86
N LYS A 105 -9.13 26.68 14.52
CA LYS A 105 -8.24 25.94 13.62
C LYS A 105 -6.90 26.65 13.47
N THR A 106 -5.83 25.87 13.43
CA THR A 106 -4.52 26.33 12.97
C THR A 106 -4.56 26.67 11.47
N PRO A 107 -3.59 27.42 10.92
CA PRO A 107 -3.57 27.75 9.49
C PRO A 107 -3.65 26.53 8.58
N ARG A 108 -2.88 25.49 8.91
CA ARG A 108 -2.89 24.20 8.20
C ARG A 108 -4.25 23.54 8.25
N GLU A 109 -4.88 23.44 9.42
CA GLU A 109 -6.18 22.79 9.57
C GLU A 109 -7.29 23.54 8.83
N ALA A 110 -7.26 24.88 8.82
CA ALA A 110 -8.23 25.68 8.07
C ALA A 110 -8.10 25.45 6.56
N ARG A 111 -6.87 25.42 6.04
CA ARG A 111 -6.61 25.12 4.61
C ARG A 111 -7.04 23.71 4.24
N LEU A 112 -6.62 22.70 5.01
CA LEU A 112 -7.00 21.32 4.75
C LEU A 112 -8.53 21.15 4.83
N TRP A 113 -9.19 21.81 5.78
CA TRP A 113 -10.66 21.81 5.84
C TRP A 113 -11.29 22.40 4.56
N PHE A 114 -10.77 23.52 4.06
CA PHE A 114 -11.28 24.16 2.84
C PHE A 114 -11.10 23.26 1.61
N PHE A 115 -9.89 22.75 1.38
CA PHE A 115 -9.62 21.88 0.22
C PHE A 115 -10.31 20.51 0.32
N ARG A 116 -10.66 20.08 1.53
CA ARG A 116 -11.45 18.87 1.72
C ARG A 116 -12.86 18.98 1.11
N GLN A 117 -13.43 20.19 1.07
CA GLN A 117 -14.72 20.44 0.41
C GLN A 117 -14.68 20.13 -1.09
N TRP A 118 -13.49 20.11 -1.69
CA TRP A 118 -13.28 19.76 -3.10
C TRP A 118 -12.92 18.28 -3.23
N ALA A 119 -12.02 17.81 -2.35
CA ALA A 119 -11.52 16.46 -2.37
C ALA A 119 -12.63 15.42 -2.15
N GLU A 120 -13.63 15.72 -1.31
CA GLU A 120 -14.72 14.78 -1.05
C GLU A 120 -15.62 14.52 -2.28
N PRO A 121 -16.21 15.54 -2.93
CA PRO A 121 -16.96 15.33 -4.17
C PRO A 121 -16.10 14.73 -5.27
N LEU A 122 -14.84 15.16 -5.38
CA LEU A 122 -13.89 14.61 -6.34
C LEU A 122 -13.63 13.11 -6.11
N TYR A 123 -13.53 12.68 -4.86
CA TYR A 123 -13.31 11.29 -4.51
C TYR A 123 -14.55 10.44 -4.81
N TYR A 124 -15.74 10.87 -4.41
CA TYR A 124 -16.95 10.04 -4.54
C TYR A 124 -17.52 10.04 -5.95
N ASP A 125 -17.59 11.21 -6.57
CA ASP A 125 -18.31 11.43 -7.83
C ASP A 125 -17.36 11.79 -8.98
N GLY A 126 -16.03 11.73 -8.76
CA GLY A 126 -15.04 12.01 -9.79
C GLY A 126 -15.04 13.48 -10.23
N PRO A 127 -14.60 13.76 -11.48
CA PRO A 127 -14.62 15.11 -12.04
C PRO A 127 -16.01 15.75 -12.04
N GLU A 128 -17.08 14.95 -12.20
CA GLU A 128 -18.46 15.44 -12.16
C GLU A 128 -18.83 16.02 -10.79
N GLY A 129 -18.39 15.40 -9.70
CA GLY A 129 -18.59 15.91 -8.34
C GLY A 129 -18.04 17.31 -8.15
N LEU A 130 -16.81 17.54 -8.62
CA LEU A 130 -16.17 18.84 -8.56
C LEU A 130 -16.83 19.85 -9.52
N ALA A 131 -17.21 19.43 -10.73
CA ALA A 131 -17.92 20.29 -11.67
C ALA A 131 -19.28 20.75 -11.13
N ASN A 132 -19.98 19.93 -10.35
CA ASN A 132 -21.27 20.31 -9.73
C ASN A 132 -21.12 21.41 -8.68
N LEU A 133 -19.92 21.59 -8.12
CA LEU A 133 -19.62 22.72 -7.24
C LEU A 133 -19.39 24.01 -8.02
N MET A 134 -19.17 23.96 -9.32
CA MET A 134 -18.87 25.13 -10.14
C MET A 134 -20.15 25.72 -10.73
N THR A 135 -20.26 27.04 -10.78
CA THR A 135 -21.36 27.75 -11.46
C THR A 135 -20.94 28.27 -12.83
N ASP A 136 -19.64 28.41 -13.08
CA ASP A 136 -19.08 28.81 -14.38
C ASP A 136 -19.07 27.63 -15.37
N PRO A 137 -19.78 27.72 -16.52
CA PRO A 137 -19.81 26.67 -17.53
C PRO A 137 -18.43 26.30 -18.09
N ASP A 138 -17.51 27.25 -18.23
CA ASP A 138 -16.18 26.99 -18.83
C ASP A 138 -15.31 26.19 -17.85
N MET A 139 -15.35 26.53 -16.57
CA MET A 139 -14.69 25.75 -15.52
C MET A 139 -15.28 24.33 -15.41
N GLN A 140 -16.62 24.20 -15.43
CA GLN A 140 -17.27 22.89 -15.44
C GLN A 140 -16.79 22.03 -16.60
N LYS A 141 -16.68 22.61 -17.79
CA LYS A 141 -16.22 21.91 -18.98
C LYS A 141 -14.77 21.47 -18.82
N SER A 142 -13.89 22.37 -18.36
CA SER A 142 -12.47 22.06 -18.16
C SER A 142 -12.27 20.91 -17.16
N VAL A 143 -13.01 20.88 -16.06
CA VAL A 143 -12.93 19.78 -15.08
C VAL A 143 -13.43 18.47 -15.67
N LYS A 144 -14.55 18.49 -16.41
CA LYS A 144 -15.12 17.30 -17.07
C LYS A 144 -14.23 16.72 -18.17
N GLU A 145 -13.45 17.56 -18.85
CA GLU A 145 -12.44 17.10 -19.83
C GLU A 145 -11.29 16.34 -19.16
N GLY A 146 -11.10 16.53 -17.86
CA GLY A 146 -10.24 15.71 -17.02
C GLY A 146 -9.42 16.53 -16.02
N ILE A 147 -9.14 15.91 -14.88
CA ILE A 147 -8.33 16.46 -13.79
C ILE A 147 -6.92 15.83 -13.74
N GLY A 148 -6.51 15.19 -14.85
CA GLY A 148 -5.25 14.48 -14.94
C GLY A 148 -5.15 13.29 -13.98
N PRO A 149 -3.98 13.04 -13.37
CA PRO A 149 -3.75 11.88 -12.49
C PRO A 149 -4.63 11.83 -11.24
N LEU A 150 -5.26 12.93 -10.85
CA LEU A 150 -6.16 12.99 -9.68
C LEU A 150 -7.39 12.08 -9.86
N ASP A 151 -7.80 11.82 -11.10
CA ASP A 151 -8.92 10.92 -11.39
C ASP A 151 -8.62 9.45 -10.98
N PHE A 152 -7.35 9.10 -10.79
CA PHE A 152 -7.01 7.79 -10.24
C PHE A 152 -7.46 7.63 -8.78
N MET A 153 -7.57 8.73 -8.04
CA MET A 153 -7.85 8.74 -6.59
C MET A 153 -9.35 8.92 -6.31
N ASN A 154 -10.20 8.08 -6.91
CA ASN A 154 -11.66 8.11 -6.70
C ASN A 154 -12.23 6.76 -6.21
N ALA A 155 -13.48 6.77 -5.73
CA ALA A 155 -14.20 5.62 -5.20
C ALA A 155 -14.39 4.51 -6.26
N GLY A 156 -14.56 4.89 -7.52
CA GLY A 156 -14.65 3.96 -8.64
C GLY A 156 -13.37 3.15 -8.84
N THR A 157 -12.22 3.83 -8.82
CA THR A 157 -10.89 3.20 -8.89
C THR A 157 -10.63 2.34 -7.67
N HIS A 158 -10.98 2.81 -6.47
CA HIS A 158 -10.89 1.99 -5.25
C HIS A 158 -11.66 0.67 -5.37
N SER A 159 -12.89 0.72 -5.89
CA SER A 159 -13.72 -0.48 -6.12
C SER A 159 -13.06 -1.45 -7.12
N LYS A 160 -12.56 -0.94 -8.26
CA LYS A 160 -11.82 -1.73 -9.25
C LYS A 160 -10.56 -2.37 -8.65
N LEU A 161 -9.80 -1.61 -7.86
CA LEU A 161 -8.60 -2.10 -7.17
C LEU A 161 -8.93 -3.20 -6.15
N LYS A 162 -10.04 -3.10 -5.42
CA LYS A 162 -10.50 -4.16 -4.52
C LYS A 162 -10.80 -5.46 -5.26
N ILE A 163 -11.45 -5.38 -6.43
CA ILE A 163 -11.72 -6.55 -7.28
C ILE A 163 -10.40 -7.13 -7.81
N ALA A 164 -9.51 -6.29 -8.32
CA ALA A 164 -8.19 -6.72 -8.79
C ALA A 164 -7.36 -7.37 -7.66
N PHE A 165 -7.44 -6.83 -6.45
CA PHE A 165 -6.79 -7.39 -5.26
C PHE A 165 -7.35 -8.76 -4.90
N ALA A 166 -8.68 -8.90 -4.87
CA ALA A 166 -9.33 -10.17 -4.58
C ALA A 166 -8.94 -11.25 -5.61
N PHE A 167 -8.94 -10.91 -6.90
CA PHE A 167 -8.55 -11.81 -7.97
C PHE A 167 -7.07 -12.20 -7.90
N SER A 168 -6.16 -11.22 -7.84
CA SER A 168 -4.71 -11.48 -7.74
C SER A 168 -4.32 -12.21 -6.45
N GLY A 169 -5.00 -11.92 -5.34
CA GLY A 169 -4.87 -12.64 -4.08
C GLY A 169 -5.30 -14.10 -4.21
N ALA A 170 -6.47 -14.38 -4.82
CA ALA A 170 -6.93 -15.75 -5.04
C ALA A 170 -5.97 -16.56 -5.94
N VAL A 171 -5.46 -15.95 -7.02
CA VAL A 171 -4.46 -16.58 -7.89
C VAL A 171 -3.15 -16.83 -7.12
N SER A 172 -2.69 -15.87 -6.31
CA SER A 172 -1.49 -16.04 -5.48
C SER A 172 -1.65 -17.17 -4.47
N LEU A 173 -2.83 -17.31 -3.83
CA LEU A 173 -3.13 -18.42 -2.92
C LEU A 173 -3.15 -19.78 -3.63
N LEU A 174 -3.69 -19.84 -4.85
CA LEU A 174 -3.65 -21.06 -5.67
C LEU A 174 -2.19 -21.48 -5.93
N PHE A 175 -1.34 -20.55 -6.38
CA PHE A 175 0.08 -20.82 -6.63
C PHE A 175 0.85 -21.17 -5.35
N LEU A 176 0.52 -20.55 -4.22
CA LEU A 176 1.05 -20.91 -2.91
C LEU A 176 0.70 -22.37 -2.57
N GLY A 177 -0.56 -22.78 -2.79
CA GLY A 177 -1.01 -24.16 -2.60
C GLY A 177 -0.27 -25.14 -3.51
N LEU A 178 -0.14 -24.82 -4.80
CA LEU A 178 0.65 -25.62 -5.75
C LEU A 178 2.11 -25.75 -5.31
N LEU A 179 2.73 -24.67 -4.83
CA LEU A 179 4.10 -24.68 -4.34
C LEU A 179 4.26 -25.61 -3.14
N VAL A 180 3.28 -25.63 -2.23
CA VAL A 180 3.25 -26.58 -1.10
C VAL A 180 3.12 -28.01 -1.59
N VAL A 181 2.23 -28.28 -2.54
CA VAL A 181 2.01 -29.61 -3.14
C VAL A 181 3.29 -30.13 -3.81
N PHE A 182 3.95 -29.29 -4.60
CA PHE A 182 5.21 -29.65 -5.27
C PHE A 182 6.45 -29.66 -4.36
N SER A 183 6.28 -29.32 -3.08
CA SER A 183 7.35 -29.31 -2.10
C SER A 183 7.34 -30.53 -1.17
N TYR A 184 8.53 -30.91 -0.68
CA TYR A 184 8.68 -32.08 0.19
C TYR A 184 9.34 -31.76 1.53
N ARG A 185 8.80 -32.36 2.60
CA ARG A 185 9.27 -32.18 4.00
C ARG A 185 9.48 -30.70 4.31
N PHE A 186 10.72 -30.32 4.61
CA PHE A 186 11.16 -28.94 4.84
C PHE A 186 10.62 -27.96 3.80
N GLY A 187 10.64 -28.36 2.52
CA GLY A 187 10.20 -27.49 1.43
C GLY A 187 8.74 -27.06 1.53
N ARG A 188 7.86 -27.81 2.21
CA ARG A 188 6.42 -27.48 2.27
C ARG A 188 6.14 -26.18 3.01
N LEU A 189 6.94 -25.84 4.00
CA LEU A 189 6.85 -24.57 4.73
C LEU A 189 7.99 -23.62 4.34
N GLY A 190 9.19 -24.16 4.15
CA GLY A 190 10.36 -23.37 3.81
C GLY A 190 10.24 -22.69 2.44
N SER A 191 9.72 -23.36 1.41
CA SER A 191 9.63 -22.75 0.08
C SER A 191 8.59 -21.62 0.00
N PRO A 192 7.37 -21.76 0.52
CA PRO A 192 6.45 -20.63 0.70
C PRO A 192 7.05 -19.48 1.50
N GLY A 193 7.72 -19.78 2.63
CA GLY A 193 8.37 -18.78 3.46
C GLY A 193 9.46 -18.00 2.73
N CYS A 194 10.30 -18.70 1.94
CA CYS A 194 11.31 -18.06 1.09
C CYS A 194 10.69 -17.14 0.03
N VAL A 195 9.61 -17.56 -0.65
CA VAL A 195 8.97 -16.72 -1.67
C VAL A 195 8.37 -15.46 -1.05
N ILE A 196 7.65 -15.58 0.07
CA ILE A 196 7.08 -14.42 0.79
C ILE A 196 8.19 -13.46 1.22
N PHE A 197 9.26 -13.99 1.83
CA PHE A 197 10.41 -13.22 2.28
C PHE A 197 11.09 -12.47 1.14
N LEU A 198 11.42 -13.17 0.04
CA LEU A 198 12.08 -12.58 -1.12
C LEU A 198 11.21 -11.55 -1.85
N THR A 199 9.89 -11.75 -1.84
CA THR A 199 8.94 -10.77 -2.41
C THR A 199 8.94 -9.47 -1.60
N ALA A 200 9.03 -9.56 -0.27
CA ALA A 200 8.88 -8.40 0.60
C ALA A 200 10.15 -7.54 0.72
N ILE A 201 11.35 -8.12 0.56
CA ILE A 201 12.63 -7.40 0.74
C ILE A 201 12.76 -6.19 -0.20
N PRO A 202 12.64 -6.32 -1.54
CA PRO A 202 12.85 -5.18 -2.43
C PRO A 202 11.89 -4.03 -2.14
N GLY A 203 10.64 -4.36 -1.84
CA GLY A 203 9.62 -3.39 -1.47
C GLY A 203 9.95 -2.66 -0.16
N LEU A 204 10.41 -3.38 0.87
CA LEU A 204 10.84 -2.74 2.12
C LEU A 204 12.03 -1.81 1.90
N VAL A 205 13.06 -2.28 1.19
CA VAL A 205 14.28 -1.49 0.91
C VAL A 205 13.91 -0.22 0.15
N PHE A 206 13.08 -0.33 -0.88
CA PHE A 206 12.59 0.83 -1.63
C PHE A 206 11.85 1.83 -0.73
N MET A 207 10.92 1.35 0.10
CA MET A 207 10.13 2.23 0.98
C MET A 207 10.96 2.88 2.10
N LEU A 208 11.96 2.18 2.63
CA LEU A 208 12.93 2.76 3.57
C LEU A 208 13.78 3.85 2.92
N GLY A 209 14.24 3.61 1.68
CA GLY A 209 14.95 4.62 0.89
C GLY A 209 14.08 5.85 0.62
N LEU A 210 12.83 5.64 0.22
CA LEU A 210 11.86 6.71 -0.02
C LEU A 210 11.58 7.51 1.27
N ARG A 211 11.45 6.83 2.42
CA ARG A 211 11.30 7.48 3.73
C ARG A 211 12.50 8.37 4.06
N GLY A 212 13.72 7.85 3.91
CA GLY A 212 14.93 8.63 4.17
C GLY A 212 15.05 9.86 3.28
N TRP A 213 14.68 9.72 2.00
CA TRP A 213 14.61 10.84 1.07
C TRP A 213 13.58 11.90 1.50
N ILE A 214 12.36 11.49 1.89
CA ILE A 214 11.33 12.42 2.40
C ILE A 214 11.80 13.16 3.65
N GLU A 215 12.37 12.44 4.62
CA GLU A 215 12.89 13.04 5.87
C GLU A 215 14.00 14.05 5.58
N GLN A 216 14.88 13.77 4.61
CA GLN A 216 15.93 14.68 4.18
C GLN A 216 15.38 15.95 3.51
N THR A 217 14.37 15.81 2.64
CA THR A 217 13.70 16.95 1.99
C THR A 217 12.98 17.82 3.01
N ALA A 218 12.32 17.22 3.99
CA ALA A 218 11.61 17.96 5.05
C ALA A 218 12.57 18.74 5.98
N GLN A 219 13.79 18.24 6.21
CA GLN A 219 14.79 18.91 7.05
C GLN A 219 15.55 20.02 6.32
N ASN A 220 15.71 19.89 5.00
CA ASN A 220 16.38 20.88 4.17
C ASN A 220 15.40 21.42 3.12
N PRO A 221 14.33 22.13 3.53
CA PRO A 221 13.52 22.86 2.58
C PRO A 221 14.49 23.79 1.84
N THR A 222 14.56 23.65 0.52
CA THR A 222 15.56 24.32 -0.32
C THR A 222 15.34 25.83 -0.26
N GLY A 223 15.92 26.46 0.75
CA GLY A 223 15.83 27.90 0.97
C GLY A 223 16.83 28.63 0.09
N GLY A 224 16.34 29.32 -0.94
CA GLY A 224 16.99 30.52 -1.45
C GLY A 224 17.76 30.45 -2.77
N GLY A 225 17.51 29.47 -3.65
CA GLY A 225 18.05 29.45 -5.02
C GLY A 225 16.97 29.09 -6.04
N GLU A 226 17.09 29.59 -7.28
CA GLU A 226 16.14 29.47 -8.39
C GLU A 226 15.21 28.25 -8.26
N GLU A 227 13.92 28.55 -8.04
CA GLU A 227 12.89 27.55 -7.84
C GLU A 227 12.75 26.67 -9.08
N THR A 228 13.16 25.40 -8.97
CA THR A 228 13.00 24.43 -10.04
C THR A 228 11.71 23.64 -9.83
N PHE A 229 11.07 23.21 -10.92
CA PHE A 229 9.90 22.31 -10.86
C PHE A 229 10.12 21.10 -9.92
N ILE A 230 11.36 20.64 -9.78
CA ILE A 230 11.76 19.51 -8.93
C ILE A 230 11.51 19.80 -7.44
N THR A 231 11.78 21.01 -6.94
CA THR A 231 11.59 21.35 -5.53
C THR A 231 10.10 21.38 -5.16
N ARG A 232 9.24 21.87 -6.06
CA ARG A 232 7.77 21.85 -5.88
C ARG A 232 7.23 20.43 -5.75
N TYR A 233 7.63 19.50 -6.61
CA TYR A 233 7.20 18.10 -6.51
C TYR A 233 7.79 17.39 -5.29
N ALA A 234 9.02 17.71 -4.91
CA ALA A 234 9.64 17.14 -3.71
C ALA A 234 8.90 17.55 -2.43
N GLN A 235 8.48 18.82 -2.33
CA GLN A 235 7.69 19.30 -1.20
C GLN A 235 6.30 18.64 -1.17
N LEU A 236 5.62 18.56 -2.32
CA LEU A 236 4.33 17.87 -2.44
C LEU A 236 4.44 16.40 -1.99
N ALA A 237 5.51 15.72 -2.41
CA ALA A 237 5.78 14.35 -2.00
C ALA A 237 6.03 14.25 -0.49
N ALA A 238 6.75 15.21 0.10
CA ALA A 238 7.05 15.22 1.53
C ALA A 238 5.79 15.45 2.40
N ASP A 239 4.80 16.20 1.93
CA ASP A 239 3.55 16.43 2.65
C ASP A 239 2.61 15.22 2.59
N VAL A 240 2.61 14.50 1.46
CA VAL A 240 1.56 13.50 1.15
C VAL A 240 2.03 12.06 1.38
N LEU A 241 3.28 11.72 1.07
CA LEU A 241 3.77 10.35 1.12
C LEU A 241 4.08 9.76 2.50
N PRO A 242 4.37 10.51 3.59
CA PRO A 242 4.80 9.91 4.86
C PRO A 242 3.86 8.81 5.39
N ASP A 243 2.55 9.05 5.35
CA ASP A 243 1.56 8.09 5.84
C ASP A 243 1.50 6.84 4.95
N VAL A 244 1.59 7.03 3.63
CA VAL A 244 1.59 5.95 2.63
C VAL A 244 2.83 5.06 2.81
N VAL A 245 4.00 5.69 2.92
CA VAL A 245 5.28 5.02 3.11
C VAL A 245 5.31 4.27 4.43
N ARG A 246 4.80 4.87 5.52
CA ARG A 246 4.70 4.21 6.82
C ARG A 246 3.84 2.95 6.77
N GLN A 247 2.67 3.03 6.13
CA GLN A 247 1.78 1.87 5.98
C GLN A 247 2.39 0.78 5.09
N ALA A 248 3.07 1.16 4.02
CA ALA A 248 3.79 0.23 3.15
C ALA A 248 4.93 -0.48 3.89
N ILE A 249 5.76 0.26 4.64
CA ILE A 249 6.83 -0.30 5.49
C ILE A 249 6.24 -1.32 6.46
N GLN A 250 5.18 -0.97 7.19
CA GLN A 250 4.53 -1.89 8.14
C GLN A 250 4.07 -3.18 7.44
N THR A 251 3.46 -3.07 6.26
CA THR A 251 2.99 -4.22 5.48
C THR A 251 4.16 -5.12 5.08
N TYR A 252 5.25 -4.57 4.52
CA TYR A 252 6.41 -5.36 4.13
C TYR A 252 7.12 -5.98 5.34
N THR A 253 7.22 -5.26 6.47
CA THR A 253 7.80 -5.80 7.71
C THR A 253 7.02 -7.01 8.22
N ILE A 254 5.67 -6.95 8.23
CA ILE A 254 4.82 -8.09 8.61
C ILE A 254 5.09 -9.28 7.69
N LEU A 255 5.17 -9.06 6.37
CA LEU A 255 5.43 -10.13 5.40
C LEU A 255 6.82 -10.75 5.57
N ILE A 256 7.85 -9.94 5.86
CA ILE A 256 9.19 -10.47 6.17
C ILE A 256 9.15 -11.38 7.40
N PHE A 257 8.53 -10.94 8.50
CA PHE A 257 8.43 -11.77 9.70
C PHE A 257 7.60 -13.03 9.47
N LEU A 258 6.53 -12.93 8.67
CA LEU A 258 5.75 -14.10 8.26
C LEU A 258 6.61 -15.09 7.47
N GLY A 259 7.35 -14.61 6.47
CA GLY A 259 8.26 -15.43 5.66
C GLY A 259 9.35 -16.11 6.51
N LEU A 260 10.00 -15.35 7.40
CA LEU A 260 11.01 -15.85 8.34
C LEU A 260 10.41 -16.87 9.33
N GLY A 261 9.21 -16.60 9.86
CA GLY A 261 8.51 -17.52 10.75
C GLY A 261 8.21 -18.86 10.09
N LEU A 262 7.76 -18.86 8.83
CA LEU A 262 7.54 -20.09 8.07
C LEU A 262 8.84 -20.87 7.80
N ILE A 263 9.93 -20.17 7.48
CA ILE A 263 11.26 -20.78 7.30
C ILE A 263 11.73 -21.40 8.63
N PHE A 264 11.59 -20.69 9.74
CA PHE A 264 12.00 -21.17 11.06
C PHE A 264 11.21 -22.41 11.51
N LEU A 265 9.89 -22.40 11.35
CA LEU A 265 9.05 -23.57 11.61
C LEU A 265 9.42 -24.77 10.74
N ALA A 266 9.78 -24.52 9.48
CA ALA A 266 10.29 -25.57 8.60
C ALA A 266 11.59 -26.19 9.14
N LEU A 267 12.52 -25.37 9.64
CA LEU A 267 13.81 -25.82 10.20
C LEU A 267 13.59 -26.69 11.45
N ILE A 268 12.74 -26.24 12.37
CA ILE A 268 12.35 -27.02 13.55
C ILE A 268 11.78 -28.37 13.13
N GLY A 269 10.81 -28.38 12.21
CA GLY A 269 10.20 -29.62 11.73
C GLY A 269 11.21 -30.57 11.08
N ALA A 270 12.23 -30.03 10.39
CA ALA A 270 13.29 -30.84 9.80
C ALA A 270 14.18 -31.54 10.84
N ILE A 271 14.47 -30.87 11.97
CA ILE A 271 15.25 -31.43 13.08
C ILE A 271 14.47 -32.56 13.75
N PHE A 272 13.23 -32.32 14.18
CA PHE A 272 12.42 -33.32 14.89
C PHE A 272 12.07 -34.57 14.05
N ILE A 273 11.91 -34.43 12.73
CA ILE A 273 11.64 -35.58 11.85
C ILE A 273 12.89 -36.45 11.68
N ARG A 274 14.08 -35.87 11.76
CA ARG A 274 15.36 -36.60 11.65
C ARG A 274 15.61 -37.47 12.89
N GLU A 275 15.13 -37.03 14.05
CA GLU A 275 15.37 -37.69 15.33
C GLU A 275 14.42 -38.83 15.65
N ARG A 276 13.36 -39.09 14.86
CA ARG A 276 12.57 -40.32 15.04
C ARG A 276 13.47 -41.52 14.69
N PRO A 277 14.01 -42.26 15.68
CA PRO A 277 14.82 -43.43 15.41
C PRO A 277 13.90 -44.40 14.68
N GLY A 278 14.35 -44.95 13.55
CA GLY A 278 13.57 -45.98 12.88
C GLY A 278 13.23 -47.03 13.92
N LYS A 279 11.93 -47.23 14.22
CA LYS A 279 11.46 -48.32 15.07
C LYS A 279 12.23 -49.55 14.61
N ALA A 280 13.14 -50.05 15.45
CA ALA A 280 13.84 -51.28 15.17
C ALA A 280 12.77 -52.33 14.85
N PRO A 281 12.94 -53.14 13.80
CA PRO A 281 11.97 -54.17 13.47
C PRO A 281 11.76 -55.00 14.74
N ALA A 282 10.53 -55.01 15.24
CA ALA A 282 10.15 -55.85 16.37
C ALA A 282 10.67 -57.25 16.06
N SER A 283 11.60 -57.73 16.88
CA SER A 283 12.29 -58.99 16.68
C SER A 283 11.27 -60.07 16.37
N ALA A 284 11.45 -60.72 15.23
CA ALA A 284 10.71 -61.91 14.86
C ALA A 284 10.74 -62.86 16.06
N LYS A 285 9.59 -63.14 16.65
CA LYS A 285 9.46 -64.26 17.58
C LYS A 285 9.79 -65.51 16.76
N THR A 286 10.96 -66.06 17.03
CA THR A 286 11.37 -67.38 16.58
C THR A 286 10.38 -68.38 17.17
N GLU A 287 9.39 -68.80 16.38
CA GLU A 287 8.51 -69.92 16.70
C GLU A 287 9.26 -71.20 16.32
N THR A 288 10.20 -71.60 17.19
CA THR A 288 10.69 -72.97 17.28
C THR A 288 9.75 -73.71 18.21
N ASP A 289 8.77 -74.42 17.65
CA ASP A 289 8.09 -75.53 18.32
C ASP A 289 7.53 -76.49 17.26
N LEU A 290 8.31 -77.52 16.94
CA LEU A 290 7.79 -78.82 16.51
C LEU A 290 8.66 -79.90 17.17
N PRO A 291 8.16 -80.58 18.22
CA PRO A 291 8.78 -81.79 18.73
C PRO A 291 8.53 -82.97 17.78
N GLN A 292 9.40 -83.97 17.92
CA GLN A 292 9.59 -85.18 17.13
C GLN A 292 8.33 -86.02 16.90
#